data_AF-A0A0P7CG66-F1
#
_entry.id   AF-A0A0P7CG66-F1
#
_cell.length_a   1.000
_cell.length_b   1.000
_cell.length_c   1.000
_cell.angle_alpha   90.00
_cell.angle_beta   90.00
_cell.angle_gamma   90.00
#
_symmetry.space_group_name_H-M   'P 1'
#
loop_
_entity.id
_entity.type
_entity.pdbx_description
1 polymer ?
#
loop_
_entity_poly.entity_id
_entity_poly.type
_entity_poly.pdbx_seq_one_letter_code
_entity_poly.pdbx_strand_id
1 'polypeptide(L)'
;MIGLSWDDARAKLSGVSLIGVGPDPDGPPLPVDALDSGSVVVSQVPAAGTRVAIGTMVRLSLGPGGGSAGVREPRRPVPSPIPAREMHPEPADEAVG
;
A
#
# COMPACT_ATOMS: atom_id res chain seq x y z
N MET A 1 11.95 12.43 -8.67
CA MET A 1 10.80 12.08 -9.52
C MET A 1 9.54 11.77 -8.72
N ILE A 2 9.62 11.80 -7.40
CA ILE A 2 8.48 11.56 -6.52
C ILE A 2 7.37 12.58 -6.83
N GLY A 3 6.12 12.14 -6.83
CA GLY A 3 4.94 12.95 -7.14
C GLY A 3 4.66 13.15 -8.63
N LEU A 4 5.52 12.68 -9.53
CA LEU A 4 5.25 12.69 -10.97
C LEU A 4 4.35 11.54 -11.38
N SER A 5 3.60 11.73 -12.47
CA SER A 5 2.94 10.65 -13.19
C SER A 5 3.97 9.64 -13.70
N TRP A 6 3.52 8.44 -14.06
CA TRP A 6 4.39 7.42 -14.64
C TRP A 6 5.10 7.90 -15.93
N ASP A 7 4.37 8.53 -16.84
CA ASP A 7 4.91 9.01 -18.11
C ASP A 7 5.92 10.14 -17.91
N ASP A 8 5.61 11.13 -17.07
CA ASP A 8 6.55 12.22 -16.76
C ASP A 8 7.82 11.70 -16.10
N ALA A 9 7.67 10.73 -15.19
CA ALA A 9 8.78 10.06 -14.55
C ALA A 9 9.69 9.34 -15.55
N ARG A 10 9.10 8.59 -16.49
CA ARG A 10 9.86 7.85 -17.50
C ARG A 10 10.51 8.77 -18.52
N ALA A 11 9.82 9.83 -18.95
CA ALA A 11 10.39 10.87 -19.82
C ALA A 11 11.58 11.58 -19.15
N LYS A 12 11.48 11.88 -17.86
CA LYS A 12 12.58 12.49 -17.10
C LYS A 12 13.80 11.58 -17.00
N LEU A 13 13.59 10.27 -16.80
CA LEU A 13 14.67 9.29 -16.75
C LEU A 13 15.32 9.09 -18.13
N SER A 14 14.53 8.99 -19.19
CA SER A 14 15.06 8.83 -20.56
C SER A 14 15.89 10.04 -20.99
N GLY A 15 15.50 11.26 -20.57
CA GLY A 15 16.28 12.48 -20.80
C GLY A 15 17.68 12.49 -20.20
N VAL A 16 17.96 11.62 -19.23
CA VAL A 16 19.31 11.40 -18.64
C VAL A 16 19.85 9.98 -18.94
N SER A 17 19.32 9.34 -19.98
CA SER A 17 19.71 8.00 -20.43
C SER A 17 19.56 6.90 -19.37
N LEU A 18 18.52 7.00 -18.53
CA LEU A 18 18.12 5.98 -17.57
C LEU A 18 16.80 5.33 -18.00
N ILE A 19 16.54 4.12 -17.50
CA ILE A 19 15.38 3.31 -17.91
C ILE A 19 14.42 3.16 -16.72
N GLY A 20 13.28 3.83 -16.75
CA GLY A 20 12.26 3.70 -15.70
C GLY A 20 11.45 2.40 -15.84
N VAL A 21 11.46 1.52 -14.84
CA VAL A 21 10.73 0.23 -14.87
C VAL A 21 9.72 0.14 -13.74
N GLY A 22 8.74 -0.74 -13.91
CA GLY A 22 7.66 -0.94 -12.93
C GLY A 22 8.19 -1.52 -11.63
N PRO A 23 7.37 -1.56 -10.57
CA PRO A 23 7.78 -2.07 -9.25
C PRO A 23 8.21 -3.54 -9.31
N ASP A 24 7.69 -4.28 -10.28
CA ASP A 24 8.15 -5.61 -10.67
C ASP A 24 8.46 -5.63 -12.18
N PRO A 25 9.73 -5.55 -12.60
CA PRO A 25 10.13 -5.52 -14.00
C PRO A 25 10.05 -6.90 -14.68
N ASP A 26 10.07 -7.97 -13.89
CA ASP A 26 9.94 -9.35 -14.38
C ASP A 26 8.48 -9.84 -14.29
N GLY A 27 7.63 -9.05 -13.62
CA GLY A 27 6.21 -9.30 -13.44
C GLY A 27 5.37 -8.91 -14.65
N PRO A 28 4.04 -9.14 -14.57
CA PRO A 28 3.12 -8.66 -15.58
C PRO A 28 3.20 -7.13 -15.71
N PRO A 29 2.91 -6.59 -16.92
CA PRO A 29 2.88 -5.15 -17.11
C PRO A 29 1.90 -4.49 -16.14
N LEU A 30 2.22 -3.28 -15.71
CA LEU A 30 1.34 -2.49 -14.87
C LEU A 30 -0.04 -2.35 -15.56
N PRO A 31 -1.15 -2.55 -14.84
CA PRO A 31 -2.47 -2.39 -15.43
C PRO A 31 -2.66 -0.94 -15.88
N VAL A 32 -3.28 -0.75 -17.05
CA VAL A 32 -3.51 0.58 -17.66
C VAL A 32 -4.24 1.52 -16.71
N ASP A 33 -5.20 1.00 -15.95
CA ASP A 33 -5.94 1.77 -14.95
C ASP A 33 -5.00 2.37 -13.89
N ALA A 34 -3.95 1.66 -13.47
CA ALA A 34 -3.01 2.19 -12.48
C ALA A 34 -2.19 3.37 -13.03
N LEU A 35 -1.98 3.43 -14.35
CA LEU A 35 -1.27 4.51 -15.03
C LEU A 35 -2.18 5.74 -15.20
N ASP A 36 -3.46 5.51 -15.51
CA ASP A 36 -4.44 6.57 -15.79
C ASP A 36 -5.17 7.10 -14.53
N SER A 37 -5.19 6.34 -13.42
CA SER A 37 -5.95 6.68 -12.19
C SER A 37 -5.35 7.80 -11.32
N GLY A 38 -4.50 8.67 -11.88
CA GLY A 38 -3.81 9.71 -11.11
C GLY A 38 -2.82 9.14 -10.09
N SER A 39 -2.32 7.93 -10.31
CA SER A 39 -1.22 7.39 -9.52
C SER A 39 0.06 8.17 -9.79
N VAL A 40 0.84 8.39 -8.75
CA VAL A 40 2.13 9.08 -8.82
C VAL A 40 3.24 8.19 -8.31
N VAL A 41 4.46 8.47 -8.71
CA VAL A 41 5.64 7.81 -8.16
C VAL A 41 5.80 8.19 -6.69
N VAL A 42 5.72 7.20 -5.79
CA VAL A 42 5.89 7.39 -4.35
C VAL A 42 7.28 6.99 -3.86
N SER A 43 7.95 6.09 -4.59
CA SER A 43 9.33 5.71 -4.30
C SER A 43 10.07 5.23 -5.56
N GLN A 44 11.40 5.27 -5.49
CA GLN A 44 12.27 4.78 -6.56
C GLN A 44 13.48 4.04 -5.99
N VAL A 45 13.99 3.08 -6.77
CA VAL A 45 15.26 2.40 -6.52
C VAL A 45 16.04 2.31 -7.84
N PRO A 46 17.30 2.80 -7.91
CA PRO A 46 18.05 3.48 -6.85
C PRO A 46 17.43 4.80 -6.37
N ALA A 47 17.75 5.20 -5.14
CA ALA A 47 17.26 6.44 -4.54
C ALA A 47 17.74 7.68 -5.31
N ALA A 48 16.97 8.77 -5.26
CA ALA A 48 17.33 10.02 -5.92
C ALA A 48 18.70 10.53 -5.44
N GLY A 49 19.52 11.01 -6.37
CA GLY A 49 20.89 11.48 -6.09
C GLY A 49 21.94 10.36 -6.07
N THR A 50 21.54 9.09 -6.13
CA THR A 50 22.48 7.97 -6.31
C THR A 50 23.17 8.09 -7.67
N ARG A 51 24.50 8.02 -7.68
CA ARG A 51 25.27 7.97 -8.93
C ARG A 51 25.17 6.58 -9.54
N VAL A 52 24.73 6.50 -10.78
CA VAL A 52 24.52 5.25 -11.51
C VAL A 52 25.13 5.33 -12.90
N ALA A 53 25.41 4.18 -13.50
CA ALA A 53 25.85 4.13 -14.89
C ALA A 53 24.71 4.49 -15.85
N ILE A 54 25.06 4.99 -17.04
CA ILE A 54 24.10 5.19 -18.13
C ILE A 54 23.42 3.85 -18.46
N GLY A 55 22.12 3.89 -18.76
CA GLY A 55 21.31 2.71 -19.05
C GLY A 55 20.82 1.95 -17.82
N THR A 56 21.16 2.40 -16.61
CA THR A 56 20.69 1.75 -15.38
C THR A 56 19.17 1.79 -15.28
N MET A 57 18.58 0.67 -14.89
CA MET A 57 17.15 0.56 -14.59
C MET A 57 16.83 1.21 -13.25
N VAL A 58 15.81 2.06 -13.25
CA VAL A 58 15.26 2.69 -12.04
C VAL A 58 13.86 2.14 -11.84
N ARG A 59 13.70 1.31 -10.81
CA ARG A 59 12.43 0.72 -10.40
C ARG A 59 11.58 1.76 -9.69
N LEU A 60 10.34 1.94 -10.15
CA LEU A 60 9.41 2.94 -9.65
C LEU A 60 8.22 2.28 -8.98
N SER A 61 7.89 2.72 -7.78
CA SER A 61 6.66 2.31 -7.11
C SER A 61 5.63 3.42 -7.28
N LEU A 62 4.45 3.03 -7.74
CA LEU A 62 3.30 3.92 -7.88
C LEU A 62 2.43 3.83 -6.63
N GLY A 63 1.86 4.96 -6.26
CA GLY A 63 0.84 5.05 -5.24
C GLY A 63 -0.20 6.10 -5.64
N PRO A 64 -1.33 6.14 -4.93
CA PRO A 64 -2.39 7.11 -5.19
C PRO A 64 -1.87 8.55 -5.04
N GLY A 65 -2.05 9.38 -6.06
CA GLY A 65 -1.63 10.77 -6.06
C GLY A 65 -2.60 11.65 -5.30
N GLY A 66 -2.15 12.25 -4.19
CA GLY A 66 -2.67 13.52 -3.63
C GLY A 66 -4.15 13.63 -3.27
N GLY A 67 -4.97 12.58 -3.41
CA GLY A 67 -6.36 12.54 -2.98
C GLY A 67 -6.55 11.40 -1.99
N SER A 68 -6.58 11.73 -0.69
CA SER A 68 -7.00 10.89 0.45
C SER A 68 -7.07 9.37 0.24
N ALA A 69 -5.97 8.72 -0.12
CA ALA A 69 -5.85 7.28 0.02
C ALA A 69 -5.33 6.97 1.43
N GLY A 70 -6.17 7.22 2.42
CA GLY A 70 -5.73 7.22 3.82
C GLY A 70 -6.83 7.19 4.87
N VAL A 71 -8.07 6.82 4.53
CA VAL A 71 -8.96 6.21 5.52
C VAL A 71 -9.16 4.76 5.11
N ARG A 72 -8.13 3.93 5.36
CA ARG A 72 -8.46 2.61 5.88
C ARG A 72 -8.84 2.89 7.32
N GLU A 73 -10.13 2.82 7.65
CA GLU A 73 -10.56 2.57 9.03
C GLU A 73 -9.57 1.54 9.60
N PRO A 74 -8.90 1.81 10.75
CA PRO A 74 -8.13 0.77 11.40
C PRO A 74 -9.02 -0.45 11.43
N ARG A 75 -8.58 -1.59 10.87
CA ARG A 75 -9.32 -2.84 11.04
C ARG A 75 -9.41 -3.00 12.56
N ARG A 76 -10.56 -2.70 13.14
CA ARG A 76 -10.83 -3.00 14.54
C ARG A 76 -10.92 -4.53 14.55
N PRO A 77 -9.91 -5.28 15.02
CA PRO A 77 -10.14 -6.69 15.25
C PRO A 77 -11.39 -6.77 16.12
N VAL A 78 -12.37 -7.57 15.69
CA VAL A 78 -13.58 -7.81 16.47
C VAL A 78 -13.13 -8.26 17.87
N PRO A 79 -13.64 -7.66 18.95
CA PRO A 79 -13.32 -8.16 20.29
C PRO A 79 -13.73 -9.63 20.40
N SER A 80 -12.87 -10.39 21.07
CA SER A 80 -12.91 -11.84 21.28
C SER A 80 -14.30 -12.41 21.61
N PRO A 81 -14.58 -13.68 21.28
CA PRO A 81 -15.87 -14.32 21.54
C PRO A 81 -16.29 -14.22 23.02
N ILE A 82 -17.58 -13.96 23.20
CA ILE A 82 -18.30 -13.86 24.48
C ILE A 82 -17.98 -15.11 25.32
N PRO A 83 -17.55 -14.99 26.60
CA PRO A 83 -17.45 -16.15 27.46
C PRO A 83 -18.84 -16.79 27.57
N ALA A 84 -18.93 -18.08 27.23
CA ALA A 84 -20.11 -18.88 27.47
C ALA A 84 -20.55 -18.62 28.91
N ARG A 85 -21.80 -18.20 29.09
CA ARG A 85 -22.43 -18.09 30.39
C ARG A 85 -22.29 -19.46 31.04
N GLU A 86 -21.33 -19.58 31.95
CA GLU A 86 -21.20 -20.75 32.81
C GLU A 86 -22.52 -20.86 33.57
N MET A 87 -23.30 -21.84 33.13
CA MET A 87 -24.42 -22.39 33.87
C MET A 87 -23.87 -22.88 35.21
N HIS A 88 -24.30 -22.27 36.29
CA HIS A 88 -24.25 -22.88 37.61
C HIS A 88 -25.49 -22.40 38.41
N PRO A 89 -26.00 -23.22 39.35
CA PRO A 89 -27.31 -23.84 39.30
C PRO A 89 -28.25 -23.14 40.27
N GLU A 90 -29.50 -23.60 40.29
CA GLU A 90 -30.57 -23.25 41.23
C GLU A 90 -30.14 -22.82 42.65
N PRO A 91 -30.71 -21.73 43.22
CA PRO A 91 -30.55 -21.45 44.64
C PRO A 91 -31.37 -22.44 45.45
N ALA A 92 -30.66 -23.23 46.26
CA ALA A 92 -31.25 -23.86 47.43
C ALA A 92 -31.36 -22.83 48.56
N ASP A 93 -32.46 -22.98 49.30
CA ASP A 93 -32.76 -22.45 50.64
C ASP A 93 -33.36 -21.04 50.73
N GLU A 94 -34.62 -20.93 51.17
CA GLU A 94 -34.90 -20.39 52.50
C GLU A 94 -36.31 -20.77 52.99
N ALA A 95 -36.36 -21.27 54.23
CA ALA A 95 -37.55 -21.63 54.98
C ALA A 95 -38.39 -20.41 55.40
N VAL A 96 -39.71 -20.55 55.43
CA VAL A 96 -40.61 -19.61 56.12
C VAL A 96 -41.70 -20.36 56.90
N GLY A 97 -41.71 -20.14 58.22
CA GLY A 97 -42.91 -20.15 59.08
C GLY A 97 -43.39 -21.49 59.61
#